data_AF-A0A962ZYU9-F1
#
_entry.id   AF-A0A962ZYU9-F1
#
_cell.length_a   1.000
_cell.length_b   1.000
_cell.length_c   1.000
_cell.angle_alpha   90.00
_cell.angle_beta   90.00
_cell.angle_gamma   90.00
#
_symmetry.space_group_name_H-M   'P 1'
#
loop_
_entity.id
_entity.type
_entity.pdbx_description
1 polymer ?
#
loop_
_entity_poly.entity_id
_entity_poly.type
_entity_poly.pdbx_seq_one_letter_code
_entity_poly.pdbx_strand_id
1 'polypeptide(L)'
;MDTIFTLAVAAVIIVLIFDYTNGFHDASNIIATVIASRAMTPIQAVIIVATFEFLGPILGGTAVANTIGKFVNISDLEALPSIGILLCGIFGAIFWNLATWWFGIPSSSSHALVG
;
A
#
# COMPACT_ATOMS: atom_id res chain seq x y z
N MET A 1 -26.45 3.51 -12.81
CA MET A 1 -25.51 2.61 -12.10
C MET A 1 -25.78 2.78 -10.63
N ASP A 2 -25.75 1.70 -9.85
CA ASP A 2 -25.88 1.81 -8.39
C ASP A 2 -24.73 2.65 -7.81
N THR A 3 -25.03 3.54 -6.88
CA THR A 3 -24.05 4.45 -6.26
C THR A 3 -22.94 3.64 -5.57
N ILE A 4 -23.34 2.56 -4.88
CA ILE A 4 -22.40 1.67 -4.19
C ILE A 4 -21.45 0.99 -5.18
N PHE A 5 -21.98 0.50 -6.30
CA PHE A 5 -21.15 -0.10 -7.35
C PHE A 5 -20.12 0.88 -7.91
N THR A 6 -20.53 2.13 -8.14
CA THR A 6 -19.63 3.19 -8.65
C THR A 6 -18.51 3.49 -7.65
N LEU A 7 -18.84 3.60 -6.36
CA LEU A 7 -17.87 3.81 -5.29
C LEU A 7 -16.93 2.60 -5.10
N ALA A 8 -17.42 1.38 -5.29
CA ALA A 8 -16.60 0.17 -5.21
C ALA A 8 -15.55 0.13 -6.33
N VAL A 9 -15.94 0.46 -7.56
CA VAL A 9 -14.99 0.58 -8.67
C VAL A 9 -13.95 1.68 -8.39
N ALA A 10 -14.38 2.83 -7.89
CA ALA A 10 -13.45 3.90 -7.50
C ALA A 10 -12.49 3.45 -6.39
N ALA A 11 -12.99 2.73 -5.39
CA ALA A 11 -12.17 2.20 -4.29
C ALA A 11 -11.09 1.26 -4.80
N VAL A 12 -11.41 0.34 -5.72
CA VAL A 12 -10.41 -0.57 -6.32
C VAL A 12 -9.32 0.23 -7.04
N ILE A 13 -9.69 1.25 -7.83
CA ILE A 13 -8.71 2.09 -8.54
C ILE A 13 -7.80 2.81 -7.54
N ILE A 14 -8.37 3.37 -6.47
CA ILE A 14 -7.62 4.10 -5.45
C ILE A 14 -6.72 3.16 -4.63
N VAL A 15 -7.18 1.95 -4.31
CA VAL A 15 -6.33 0.91 -3.68
C VAL A 15 -5.12 0.59 -4.55
N LEU A 16 -5.29 0.44 -5.87
CA LEU A 16 -4.17 0.18 -6.77
C LEU A 16 -3.16 1.34 -6.80
N ILE A 17 -3.63 2.59 -6.67
CA ILE A 17 -2.77 3.76 -6.53
C ILE A 17 -2.02 3.70 -5.19
N PHE A 18 -2.71 3.36 -4.10
CA PHE A 18 -2.08 3.17 -2.80
C PHE A 18 -0.99 2.10 -2.84
N ASP A 19 -1.28 0.92 -3.41
CA ASP A 19 -0.31 -0.17 -3.55
C ASP A 19 0.94 0.27 -4.32
N TYR A 20 0.76 1.05 -5.39
CA TYR A 20 1.88 1.63 -6.13
C TYR A 20 2.71 2.58 -5.26
N THR A 21 2.06 3.53 -4.57
CA THR A 21 2.79 4.50 -3.72
C THR A 21 3.48 3.81 -2.54
N ASN A 22 2.87 2.78 -1.97
CA ASN A 22 3.43 1.96 -0.91
C ASN A 22 4.69 1.23 -1.40
N GLY A 23 4.59 0.49 -2.51
CA GLY A 23 5.72 -0.21 -3.10
C GLY A 23 6.86 0.74 -3.51
N PHE A 24 6.54 1.92 -4.04
CA PHE A 24 7.52 2.95 -4.35
C PHE A 24 8.27 3.46 -3.11
N HIS A 25 7.55 3.73 -2.03
CA HIS A 25 8.12 4.19 -0.77
C HIS A 25 9.05 3.13 -0.16
N ASP A 26 8.61 1.87 -0.15
CA ASP A 26 9.33 0.77 0.50
C ASP A 26 10.47 0.18 -0.36
N ALA A 27 10.37 0.23 -1.69
CA ALA A 27 11.41 -0.27 -2.59
C ALA A 27 12.77 0.37 -2.30
N SER A 28 12.77 1.66 -1.96
CA SER A 28 13.97 2.43 -1.57
C SER A 28 14.69 1.80 -0.38
N ASN A 29 13.94 1.32 0.62
CA ASN A 29 14.49 0.69 1.83
C ASN A 29 15.16 -0.66 1.51
N ILE A 30 14.61 -1.41 0.55
CA ILE A 30 15.08 -2.77 0.21
C ILE A 30 16.30 -2.71 -0.71
N ILE A 31 16.32 -1.81 -1.71
CA ILE A 31 17.40 -1.77 -2.71
C ILE A 31 18.62 -0.92 -2.29
N ALA A 32 18.48 -0.02 -1.31
CA ALA A 32 19.53 0.93 -0.96
C ALA A 32 20.86 0.26 -0.59
N THR A 33 20.82 -0.82 0.19
CA THR A 33 22.02 -1.51 0.70
C THR A 33 22.80 -2.21 -0.41
N VAL A 34 22.13 -2.93 -1.31
CA VAL A 34 22.75 -3.69 -2.40
C VAL A 34 23.32 -2.77 -3.49
N ILE A 35 22.68 -1.62 -3.71
CA ILE A 35 23.18 -0.60 -4.64
C ILE A 35 24.36 0.15 -4.03
N ALA A 36 24.27 0.60 -2.77
CA ALA A 36 25.33 1.36 -2.11
C ALA A 36 26.62 0.53 -1.93
N SER A 37 26.49 -0.77 -1.67
CA SER A 37 27.62 -1.71 -1.62
C SER A 37 28.16 -2.11 -2.99
N ARG A 38 27.51 -1.70 -4.09
CA ARG A 38 27.83 -2.06 -5.48
C ARG A 38 27.76 -3.56 -5.76
N ALA A 39 26.98 -4.30 -4.97
CA ALA A 39 26.74 -5.72 -5.21
C ALA A 39 25.82 -5.96 -6.41
N MET A 40 24.93 -5.02 -6.72
CA MET A 40 24.06 -5.05 -7.90
C MET A 40 23.93 -3.67 -8.54
N THR A 41 23.69 -3.64 -9.85
CA THR A 41 23.25 -2.42 -10.54
C THR A 41 21.82 -2.06 -10.11
N PRO A 42 21.41 -0.78 -10.20
CA PRO A 42 20.04 -0.37 -9.85
C PRO A 42 18.96 -1.17 -10.58
N ILE A 43 19.15 -1.47 -11.87
CA ILE A 43 18.19 -2.24 -12.66
C ILE A 43 18.06 -3.68 -12.14
N GLN A 44 19.18 -4.34 -11.82
CA GLN A 44 19.15 -5.69 -11.25
C GLN A 44 18.43 -5.73 -9.90
N ALA A 45 18.71 -4.76 -9.03
CA ALA A 45 18.07 -4.66 -7.72
C ALA A 45 16.55 -4.49 -7.85
N VAL A 46 16.10 -3.59 -8.73
CA VAL A 46 14.66 -3.35 -8.97
C VAL A 46 13.96 -4.60 -9.52
N ILE A 47 14.56 -5.29 -10.50
CA ILE A 47 13.95 -6.50 -11.08
C ILE A 47 13.79 -7.59 -10.02
N ILE A 48 14.82 -7.83 -9.20
CA ILE A 48 14.79 -8.83 -8.14
C ILE A 48 13.73 -8.46 -7.09
N VAL A 49 13.78 -7.23 -6.56
CA VAL A 49 12.83 -6.80 -5.54
C VAL A 49 11.39 -6.85 -6.05
N ALA A 50 11.10 -6.31 -7.23
CA ALA A 50 9.75 -6.37 -7.80
C ALA A 50 9.25 -7.81 -7.99
N THR A 51 10.12 -8.73 -8.42
CA THR A 51 9.76 -10.14 -8.60
C THR A 51 9.40 -10.81 -7.27
N PHE A 52 10.24 -10.64 -6.25
CA PHE A 52 10.01 -11.29 -4.94
C PHE A 52 8.91 -10.62 -4.12
N GLU A 53 8.73 -9.30 -4.22
CA GLU A 53 7.58 -8.59 -3.62
C GLU A 53 6.25 -9.09 -4.22
N PHE A 54 6.19 -9.28 -5.55
CA PHE A 54 5.01 -9.86 -6.19
C PHE A 54 4.76 -11.33 -5.78
N LEU A 55 5.82 -12.13 -5.69
CA LEU A 55 5.71 -13.54 -5.26
C LEU A 55 5.39 -13.69 -3.76
N GLY A 56 5.71 -12.69 -2.94
CA GLY A 56 5.54 -12.72 -1.48
C GLY A 56 4.14 -13.14 -1.06
N PRO A 57 3.08 -12.42 -1.45
CA PRO A 57 1.69 -12.80 -1.13
C PRO A 57 1.25 -14.15 -1.72
N ILE A 58 1.80 -14.54 -2.88
CA ILE A 58 1.45 -15.79 -3.58
C ILE A 58 2.01 -17.00 -2.83
N LEU A 59 3.25 -16.91 -2.35
CA LEU A 59 3.97 -18.01 -1.69
C LEU A 59 3.81 -17.99 -0.16
N GLY A 60 3.80 -16.79 0.44
CA GLY A 60 3.73 -16.57 1.88
C GLY A 60 2.31 -16.30 2.40
N GLY A 61 1.32 -16.16 1.51
CA GLY A 61 -0.07 -15.90 1.85
C GLY A 61 -0.34 -14.47 2.34
N THR A 62 -1.55 -14.26 2.87
CA THR A 62 -2.09 -12.92 3.20
C THR A 62 -2.24 -12.68 4.70
N ALA A 63 -1.45 -13.36 5.54
CA ALA A 63 -1.58 -13.31 7.00
C ALA A 63 -1.45 -11.88 7.57
N VAL A 64 -0.54 -11.07 7.03
CA VAL A 64 -0.37 -9.66 7.43
C VAL A 64 -1.61 -8.85 7.05
N ALA A 65 -2.09 -8.97 5.81
CA ALA A 65 -3.31 -8.28 5.37
C ALA A 65 -4.52 -8.66 6.22
N ASN A 66 -4.68 -9.94 6.57
CA ASN A 66 -5.75 -10.41 7.46
C ASN A 66 -5.64 -9.87 8.89
N THR A 67 -4.43 -9.54 9.34
CA THR A 67 -4.20 -8.94 10.67
C THR A 67 -4.50 -7.45 10.64
N ILE A 68 -3.96 -6.73 9.65
CA ILE A 68 -4.22 -5.30 9.47
C ILE A 68 -5.72 -5.03 9.26
N GLY A 69 -6.40 -5.85 8.47
CA GLY A 69 -7.84 -5.73 8.20
C GLY A 69 -8.73 -5.89 9.44
N LYS A 70 -8.19 -6.34 10.58
CA LYS A 70 -8.93 -6.43 11.86
C LYS A 70 -8.82 -5.16 12.70
N PHE A 71 -7.90 -4.24 12.38
CA PHE A 71 -7.72 -3.02 13.17
C PHE A 71 -8.85 -2.01 12.98
N VAL A 72 -9.48 -2.00 11.80
CA VAL A 72 -10.61 -1.13 11.49
C VAL A 72 -11.85 -2.00 11.25
N ASN A 73 -12.80 -1.97 12.19
CA ASN A 73 -14.06 -2.71 12.03
C ASN A 73 -15.17 -1.78 11.49
N ILE A 74 -15.66 -2.10 10.31
CA ILE A 74 -16.77 -1.42 9.62
C ILE A 74 -17.93 -2.36 9.29
N SER A 75 -17.97 -3.57 9.89
CA SER A 75 -19.00 -4.58 9.60
C SER A 75 -20.41 -4.16 10.04
N ASP A 76 -20.48 -3.34 11.09
CA ASP A 76 -21.74 -2.96 11.72
C ASP A 76 -22.37 -1.69 11.10
N LEU A 77 -21.68 -1.09 10.13
CA LEU A 77 -22.15 0.08 9.38
C LEU A 77 -22.86 -0.34 8.09
N GLU A 78 -23.81 0.49 7.65
CA GLU A 78 -24.39 0.38 6.33
C GLU A 78 -23.33 0.54 5.23
N ALA A 79 -23.58 -0.07 4.06
CA ALA A 79 -22.59 -0.14 2.98
C ALA A 79 -22.05 1.24 2.54
N LEU A 80 -22.89 2.28 2.54
CA LEU A 80 -22.52 3.60 2.06
C LEU A 80 -21.56 4.33 3.03
N PRO A 81 -21.81 4.40 4.34
CA PRO A 81 -20.80 4.82 5.32
C PRO A 81 -19.52 3.99 5.29
N SER A 82 -19.61 2.65 5.19
CA SER A 82 -18.44 1.77 5.22
C SER A 82 -17.47 2.05 4.08
N ILE A 83 -17.98 2.19 2.85
CA ILE A 83 -17.13 2.49 1.70
C ILE A 83 -16.58 3.92 1.74
N GLY A 84 -17.33 4.86 2.31
CA GLY A 84 -16.87 6.24 2.53
C GLY A 84 -15.66 6.29 3.46
N ILE A 85 -15.71 5.57 4.59
CA ILE A 85 -14.59 5.46 5.54
C ILE A 85 -13.36 4.86 4.85
N LEU A 86 -13.55 3.77 4.11
CA LEU A 86 -12.46 3.08 3.39
C LEU A 86 -11.77 4.01 2.38
N LEU A 87 -12.56 4.75 1.58
CA LEU A 87 -12.03 5.71 0.62
C LEU A 87 -11.25 6.84 1.30
N CYS A 88 -11.79 7.43 2.36
CA CYS A 88 -11.11 8.48 3.12
C CYS A 88 -9.79 8.01 3.73
N GLY A 89 -9.77 6.80 4.32
CA GLY A 89 -8.55 6.22 4.90
C GLY A 89 -7.46 6.01 3.85
N ILE A 90 -7.79 5.40 2.70
CA ILE A 90 -6.82 5.16 1.64
C ILE A 90 -6.31 6.47 1.04
N PHE A 91 -7.19 7.47 0.83
CA PHE A 91 -6.76 8.78 0.36
C PHE A 91 -5.80 9.47 1.36
N GLY A 92 -6.10 9.40 2.65
CA GLY A 92 -5.22 9.90 3.71
C GLY A 92 -3.86 9.21 3.70
N ALA A 93 -3.85 7.89 3.56
CA ALA A 93 -2.63 7.10 3.50
C ALA A 93 -1.78 7.42 2.26
N ILE A 94 -2.40 7.55 1.07
CA ILE A 94 -1.71 7.98 -0.17
C ILE A 94 -1.10 9.36 0.03
N PHE A 95 -1.88 10.31 0.53
CA PHE A 95 -1.41 11.67 0.77
C PHE A 95 -0.20 11.66 1.71
N TRP A 96 -0.28 10.89 2.80
CA TRP A 96 0.81 10.79 3.77
C TRP A 96 2.05 10.14 3.17
N ASN A 97 1.91 9.04 2.43
CA ASN A 97 3.02 8.37 1.74
C ASN A 97 3.75 9.33 0.78
N LEU A 98 3.01 10.12 0.00
CA LEU A 98 3.59 11.10 -0.92
C LEU A 98 4.25 12.26 -0.16
N ALA A 99 3.64 12.72 0.94
CA ALA A 99 4.21 13.77 1.77
C ALA A 99 5.52 13.33 2.42
N THR A 100 5.56 12.17 3.07
CA THR A 100 6.76 11.66 3.74
C THR A 100 7.86 11.36 2.75
N TRP A 101 7.51 10.79 1.59
CA TRP A 101 8.45 10.61 0.49
C TRP A 101 9.07 11.94 0.03
N TRP A 102 8.25 12.97 -0.17
CA TRP A 102 8.72 14.29 -0.61
C TRP A 102 9.73 14.90 0.38
N PHE A 103 9.53 14.66 1.68
CA PHE A 103 10.46 15.09 2.73
C PHE A 103 11.60 14.10 3.02
N GLY A 104 11.67 12.96 2.31
CA GLY A 104 12.69 11.92 2.53
C GLY A 104 12.58 11.23 3.90
N ILE A 105 11.40 11.23 4.51
CA ILE A 105 11.15 10.64 5.82
C ILE A 105 10.73 9.17 5.64
N PRO A 106 11.45 8.20 6.23
CA PRO A 106 10.98 6.82 6.25
C PRO A 106 9.71 6.72 7.10
N SER A 107 8.63 6.23 6.50
CA SER A 107 7.29 6.13 7.09
C SER A 107 6.74 4.73 6.85
N SER A 108 5.81 4.31 7.71
CA SER A 108 5.12 3.01 7.57
C SER A 108 3.76 3.22 6.91
N SER A 109 3.62 2.74 5.67
CA SER A 109 2.34 2.78 4.92
C SER A 109 1.22 2.03 5.65
N SER A 110 1.53 0.93 6.34
CA SER A 110 0.54 0.17 7.13
C SER A 110 0.00 1.00 8.30
N HIS A 111 0.84 1.80 8.96
CA HIS A 111 0.38 2.72 10.01
C HIS A 111 -0.40 3.88 9.41
N ALA A 112 0.04 4.41 8.27
CA ALA A 112 -0.67 5.49 7.57
C ALA A 112 -2.06 5.07 7.06
N LEU A 113 -2.26 3.79 6.77
CA LEU A 113 -3.56 3.23 6.36
C LEU A 113 -4.52 3.00 7.54
N VAL A 114 -3.97 2.65 8.72
CA VAL A 114 -4.77 2.32 9.91
C VAL A 114 -5.09 3.55 10.76
N GLY A 115 -4.16 4.51 10.84
CA GLY A 115 -4.28 5.73 11.65
C GLY A 115 -5.17 6.79 11.02
#